data_AF-A0A9X2K0F7-F1
#
_entry.id   AF-A0A9X2K0F7-F1
#
_cell.length_a   1.000
_cell.length_b   1.000
_cell.length_c   1.000
_cell.angle_alpha   90.00
_cell.angle_beta   90.00
_cell.angle_gamma   90.00
#
_symmetry.space_group_name_H-M   'P 1'
#
loop_
_entity.id
_entity.type
_entity.pdbx_description
1 polymer ?
#
loop_
_entity_poly.entity_id
_entity_poly.type
_entity_poly.pdbx_seq_one_letter_code
_entity_poly.pdbx_strand_id
1 'polypeptide(L)' 'MSEVPQETGDERVDAIVSRLGRLGELPVGEHVPVFDEAFSELESTLAAVDDSTREEPGR' A
#
# COMPACT_ATOMS: atom_id res chain seq x y z
N MET A 1 14.13 18.07 -5.80
CA MET A 1 13.82 17.71 -4.41
C MET A 1 13.13 16.36 -4.48
N SER A 2 13.82 15.29 -4.10
CA SER A 2 13.16 14.00 -3.88
C SER A 2 12.83 13.97 -2.40
N GLU A 3 11.62 14.38 -2.07
CA GLU A 3 11.05 14.08 -0.76
C GLU A 3 10.83 12.56 -0.76
N VAL A 4 11.66 11.84 -0.01
CA VAL A 4 11.38 10.43 0.26
C VAL A 4 10.02 10.39 0.97
N PRO A 5 9.05 9.59 0.50
CA PRO A 5 7.76 9.51 1.15
C PRO A 5 7.99 9.13 2.61
N GLN A 6 7.40 9.92 3.52
CA GLN A 6 7.43 9.61 4.94
C GLN A 6 6.72 8.27 5.14
N GLU A 7 7.33 7.37 5.91
CA GLU A 7 6.70 6.10 6.29
C GLU A 7 5.33 6.37 6.91
N THR A 8 4.35 5.59 6.50
CA THR A 8 2.95 5.69 6.93
C THR A 8 2.76 5.20 8.37
N GLY A 9 3.76 4.49 8.91
CA GLY A 9 3.71 3.92 10.26
C GLY A 9 3.05 2.55 10.32
N ASP A 10 2.58 2.01 9.19
CA ASP A 10 2.16 0.62 9.03
C ASP A 10 3.11 -0.08 8.06
N GLU A 11 3.90 -1.02 8.58
CA GLU A 11 4.92 -1.77 7.84
C GLU A 11 4.35 -2.46 6.59
N ARG A 12 3.07 -2.85 6.62
CA ARG A 12 2.39 -3.50 5.49
C ARG A 12 2.11 -2.49 4.38
N VAL A 13 1.65 -1.29 4.74
CA VAL A 13 1.40 -0.20 3.80
C VAL A 13 2.72 0.31 3.22
N ASP A 14 3.76 0.45 4.05
CA ASP A 14 5.08 0.91 3.63
C ASP A 14 5.75 -0.06 2.65
N ALA A 15 5.58 -1.38 2.84
CA ALA A 15 6.04 -2.39 1.90
C ALA A 15 5.36 -2.28 0.52
N ILE A 16 4.03 -2.07 0.51
CA ILE A 16 3.25 -1.91 -0.73
C ILE A 16 3.68 -0.64 -1.48
N VAL A 17 3.81 0.48 -0.77
CA VAL A 17 4.22 1.77 -1.37
C VAL A 17 5.67 1.73 -1.87
N SER A 18 6.58 1.08 -1.13
CA SER A 18 7.98 0.89 -1.55
C SER A 18 8.09 0.17 -2.90
N ARG A 19 7.17 -0.76 -3.18
CA ARG A 19 7.13 -1.50 -4.45
C ARG A 19 6.88 -0.59 -5.65
N LEU A 20 6.17 0.53 -5.48
CA LEU A 20 5.96 1.51 -6.55
C LEU A 20 7.26 2.21 -6.98
N GLY A 21 8.31 2.19 -6.14
CA GLY A 21 9.63 2.72 -6.49
C GLY A 21 10.25 2.06 -7.73
N ARG A 22 9.91 0.79 -8.02
CA ARG A 22 10.42 0.06 -9.19
C ARG A 22 9.84 0.52 -10.53
N LEU A 23 8.76 1.31 -10.51
CA LEU A 23 8.10 1.79 -11.73
C LEU A 23 9.04 2.62 -12.62
N GLY A 24 9.98 3.35 -12.02
CA GLY A 24 10.98 4.12 -12.76
C GLY A 24 11.91 3.28 -13.63
N GLU A 25 11.99 1.97 -13.38
CA GLU A 25 12.85 1.01 -14.10
C GLU A 25 12.06 0.19 -15.13
N LEU A 26 10.72 0.29 -15.12
CA LEU A 26 9.83 -0.48 -15.98
C LEU A 26 9.29 0.35 -17.15
N PRO A 27 9.00 -0.28 -18.31
CA PRO A 27 8.25 0.38 -19.38
C PRO A 27 6.88 0.84 -18.87
N VAL A 28 6.38 1.97 -19.40
CA VAL A 28 5.07 2.54 -19.01
C VAL A 28 3.92 1.53 -19.19
N GLY A 29 4.01 0.64 -20.18
CA GLY A 29 3.02 -0.43 -20.38
C GLY A 29 2.91 -1.41 -19.20
N GLU A 30 3.99 -1.58 -18.44
CA GLU A 30 4.06 -2.42 -17.24
C GLU A 30 3.64 -1.65 -15.96
N HIS A 31 3.38 -0.35 -16.03
CA HIS A 31 3.01 0.43 -14.85
C HIS A 31 1.61 0.07 -14.35
N VAL A 32 0.67 -0.10 -15.28
CA VAL A 32 -0.74 -0.42 -14.97
C VAL A 32 -0.87 -1.70 -14.12
N PRO A 33 -0.32 -2.85 -14.50
CA PRO A 33 -0.43 -4.06 -13.67
C PRO A 33 0.22 -3.91 -12.30
N VAL A 34 1.31 -3.15 -12.19
CA VAL A 34 1.98 -2.88 -10.91
C VAL A 34 1.12 -1.98 -10.01
N PHE A 35 0.46 -0.98 -10.58
CA PHE A 35 -0.48 -0.13 -9.83
C PHE A 35 -1.71 -0.91 -9.37
N ASP A 36 -2.30 -1.74 -10.25
CA ASP A 36 -3.49 -2.53 -9.94
C ASP A 36 -3.25 -3.52 -8.78
N GLU A 37 -2.09 -4.19 -8.80
CA GLU A 37 -1.66 -5.09 -7.74
C GLU A 37 -1.45 -4.35 -6.41
N ALA A 38 -0.69 -3.26 -6.42
CA ALA A 38 -0.43 -2.46 -5.22
C ALA A 38 -1.73 -1.87 -4.63
N PHE A 39 -2.66 -1.44 -5.49
CA PHE A 39 -3.95 -0.91 -5.04
C PHE A 39 -4.81 -1.99 -4.39
N SER A 40 -4.89 -3.17 -5.02
CA SER A 40 -5.63 -4.32 -4.47
C SER A 40 -5.06 -4.78 -3.12
N GLU A 41 -3.73 -4.84 -2.98
CA GLU A 41 -3.06 -5.18 -1.72
C GLU A 41 -3.32 -4.14 -0.63
N LEU A 42 -3.34 -2.86 -1.00
CA LEU A 42 -3.63 -1.77 -0.07
C LEU A 42 -5.08 -1.81 0.42
N GLU A 43 -6.05 -1.98 -0.49
CA GLU A 43 -7.46 -2.12 -0.13
C GLU A 43 -7.69 -3.29 0.83
N SER A 44 -7.06 -4.44 0.56
CA SER A 44 -7.14 -5.60 1.45
C SER A 44 -6.53 -5.33 2.84
N THR A 45 -5.39 -4.64 2.89
CA THR A 45 -4.71 -4.29 4.14
C THR A 45 -5.55 -3.33 4.99
N LEU A 46 -6.15 -2.32 4.36
CA LEU A 46 -7.01 -1.34 5.03
C LEU A 46 -8.32 -1.97 5.50
N ALA A 47 -8.95 -2.83 4.69
CA ALA A 47 -10.14 -3.56 5.08
C ALA A 47 -9.90 -4.43 6.33
N ALA A 48 -8.74 -5.10 6.43
CA ALA A 48 -8.40 -5.89 7.60
C ALA A 48 -8.26 -5.07 8.90
N VAL A 49 -7.85 -3.80 8.79
CA VAL A 49 -7.79 -2.87 9.94
C VAL A 49 -9.19 -2.41 10.35
N ASP A 50 -10.08 -2.16 9.40
CA ASP A 50 -11.49 -1.80 9.67
C ASP A 50 -12.22 -2.93 10.42
N ASP A 51 -12.07 -4.18 9.95
CA ASP A 51 -12.61 -5.37 10.63
C ASP A 51 -12.04 -5.52 12.05
N SER A 52 -10.72 -5.35 12.22
CA SER A 52 -10.06 -5.44 13.54
C SER A 52 -10.55 -4.37 14.53
N THR A 53 -10.89 -3.17 14.03
CA THR A 53 -11.43 -2.07 14.85
C THR A 53 -12.89 -2.32 15.23
N ARG A 54 -13.63 -3.03 14.39
CA ARG A 54 -15.05 -3.36 14.62
C ARG A 54 -15.23 -4.52 15.60
N GLU A 55 -14.22 -5.38 15.76
CA GLU A 55 -14.17 -6.51 16.68
C GLU A 55 -13.74 -6.10 18.12
N GLU A 56 -13.93 -4.86 18.54
CA GLU A 56 -14.02 -4.50 19.97
C GLU A 56 -15.49 -4.37 20.43
N PRO A 57 -16.17 -5.49 20.78
CA PRO A 57 -17.42 -5.44 21.51
C PRO A 57 -17.13 -5.22 23.00
N GLY A 58 -17.30 -3.99 23.48
CA GLY A 58 -17.54 -3.69 24.89
C GLY A 58 -16.33 -3.34 25.74
N ARG A 59 -16.24 -2.07 26.11
CA ARG A 59 -15.76 -1.63 27.42
C ARG A 59 -16.80 -0.76 28.08
#